data_AF-A0A376CQJ4-F1
#
_entry.id   AF-A0A376CQJ4-F1
#
_cell.length_a   1.000
_cell.length_b   1.000
_cell.length_c   1.000
_cell.angle_alpha   90.00
_cell.angle_beta   90.00
_cell.angle_gamma   90.00
#
_symmetry.space_group_name_H-M   'P 1'
#
loop_
_entity.id
_entity.type
_entity.pdbx_description
1 polymer ?
#
loop_
_entity_poly.entity_id
_entity_poly.type
_entity_poly.pdbx_seq_one_letter_code
_entity_poly.pdbx_strand_id
1 'polypeptide(L)' 'MYVIEGLNQTKTEFFRDGMPRRIEFTLSLKRVDESLSDMFGDLSAQLNNLQDTATSALSDISKTVGGLLS' A
#
# COMPACT_ATOMS: atom_id res chain seq x y z
N MET A 1 -8.18 -2.00 3.65
CA MET A 1 -9.19 -1.12 4.29
C MET A 1 -10.26 -0.77 3.26
N TYR A 2 -11.49 -0.40 3.66
CA TYR A 2 -12.51 0.11 2.74
C TYR A 2 -13.07 1.42 3.29
N VAL A 3 -13.29 2.40 2.41
CA VAL A 3 -13.93 3.67 2.74
C VAL A 3 -15.26 3.77 2.02
N ILE A 4 -16.24 4.40 2.68
CA ILE A 4 -17.54 4.70 2.08
C ILE A 4 -17.35 5.92 1.18
N GLU A 5 -17.59 5.75 -0.12
CA GLU A 5 -17.58 6.85 -1.08
C GLU A 5 -18.98 7.39 -1.39
N GLY A 6 -20.02 6.60 -1.11
CA GLY A 6 -21.39 7.02 -1.36
C GLY A 6 -22.41 6.16 -0.62
N LEU A 7 -23.52 6.80 -0.26
CA LEU A 7 -24.68 6.17 0.35
C LEU A 7 -25.93 6.76 -0.31
N ASN A 8 -26.72 5.90 -0.96
CA ASN A 8 -28.05 6.26 -1.43
C ASN A 8 -29.09 5.44 -0.66
N GLN A 9 -30.16 6.09 -0.18
CA GLN A 9 -31.20 5.43 0.60
C GLN A 9 -32.59 5.82 0.11
N THR A 10 -33.44 4.82 -0.05
CA THR A 10 -34.86 4.96 -0.38
C THR A 10 -35.69 4.41 0.77
N LYS A 11 -36.40 5.30 1.44
CA LYS A 11 -37.29 4.99 2.55
C LYS A 11 -38.70 4.77 2.02
N THR A 12 -39.31 3.65 2.35
CA THR A 12 -40.67 3.29 1.91
C THR A 12 -41.43 2.64 3.07
N GLU A 13 -42.74 2.45 2.88
CA GLU A 13 -43.62 1.83 3.88
C GLU A 13 -43.55 2.55 5.23
N PHE A 14 -44.28 3.64 5.43
CA PHE A 14 -44.18 4.43 6.67
C PHE A 14 -45.21 4.00 7.71
N PHE A 15 -44.81 4.00 8.98
CA PHE A 15 -45.74 3.99 10.11
C PHE A 15 -46.56 5.29 10.15
N ARG A 16 -47.63 5.31 10.96
CA ARG A 16 -48.50 6.49 11.13
C ARG A 16 -47.77 7.70 11.72
N ASP A 17 -46.67 7.46 12.43
CA ASP A 17 -45.78 8.47 12.99
C ASP A 17 -44.70 8.96 11.99
N GLY A 18 -44.72 8.45 10.76
CA GLY A 18 -43.78 8.84 9.70
C GLY A 18 -42.44 8.11 9.76
N MET A 19 -42.24 7.14 10.66
CA MET A 19 -41.02 6.33 10.66
C MET A 19 -41.05 5.29 9.51
N PRO A 20 -39.97 5.15 8.72
CA PRO A 20 -39.93 4.17 7.65
C PRO A 20 -39.82 2.74 8.20
N ARG A 21 -40.65 1.84 7.69
CA ARG A 21 -40.61 0.39 7.98
C ARG A 21 -39.68 -0.35 7.05
N ARG A 22 -39.41 0.21 5.87
CA ARG A 22 -38.47 -0.35 4.89
C ARG A 22 -37.48 0.72 4.43
N ILE A 23 -36.20 0.39 4.49
CA ILE A 23 -35.12 1.22 3.98
C ILE A 23 -34.30 0.38 3.02
N GLU A 24 -34.43 0.65 1.73
CA GLU A 24 -33.56 0.10 0.70
C GLU A 24 -32.38 1.05 0.56
N PHE A 25 -31.17 0.52 0.46
CA PHE A 25 -29.98 1.36 0.31
C PHE A 25 -28.94 0.72 -0.58
N THR A 26 -28.13 1.58 -1.18
CA THR A 26 -26.95 1.20 -1.95
C THR A 26 -25.75 1.88 -1.32
N LEU A 27 -24.72 1.09 -1.00
CA LEU A 27 -23.47 1.56 -0.43
C LEU A 27 -22.36 1.39 -1.47
N SER A 28 -21.70 2.49 -1.82
CA SER A 28 -20.53 2.49 -2.69
C SER A 28 -19.28 2.45 -1.83
N LEU A 29 -18.50 1.38 -1.96
CA LEU A 29 -17.28 1.15 -1.22
C LEU A 29 -16.08 1.23 -2.15
N LYS A 30 -15.04 1.94 -1.71
CA LYS A 30 -13.73 1.91 -2.35
C LYS A 30 -12.75 1.12 -1.52
N ARG A 31 -12.08 0.19 -2.17
CA ARG A 31 -10.95 -0.53 -1.59
C ARG A 31 -9.76 0.41 -1.46
N VAL A 32 -9.27 0.54 -0.24
CA VAL A 32 -8.00 1.19 0.07
C VAL A 32 -7.03 0.07 0.42
N ASP A 33 -6.20 -0.27 -0.56
CA ASP A 33 -5.05 -1.12 -0.34
C ASP A 33 -3.90 -0.26 0.15
N GLU A 34 -3.26 -0.72 1.22
CA GLU A 34 -2.09 -0.09 1.85
C GLU A 34 -0.81 -0.26 1.00
N SER A 35 -0.92 -0.92 -0.15
CA SER A 35 0.17 -1.67 -0.77
C SER A 35 1.00 -0.92 -1.80
N LEU A 36 0.76 0.37 -2.09
CA LEU A 36 1.72 1.10 -2.93
C LEU A 36 2.94 1.53 -2.11
N SER A 37 2.74 2.12 -0.94
CA SER A 37 3.83 2.53 -0.04
C SER A 37 4.68 1.35 0.44
N ASP A 38 4.06 0.21 0.76
CA ASP A 38 4.78 -1.00 1.17
C ASP A 38 5.62 -1.58 0.02
N MET A 39 5.11 -1.59 -1.22
CA MET A 39 5.87 -2.06 -2.38
C MET A 39 7.00 -1.09 -2.77
N PHE A 40 6.81 0.23 -2.63
CA PHE A 40 7.88 1.22 -2.85
C PHE A 40 8.96 1.18 -1.77
N GLY A 41 8.58 0.87 -0.53
CA GLY A 41 9.52 0.64 0.57
C GLY A 41 10.44 -0.56 0.30
N ASP A 42 9.86 -1.68 -0.14
CA ASP A 42 10.60 -2.90 -0.50
C ASP A 42 11.54 -2.67 -1.71
N LEU A 43 11.07 -1.99 -2.75
CA LEU A 43 11.92 -1.68 -3.91
C LEU A 43 13.12 -0.79 -3.56
N SER A 44 12.92 0.21 -2.70
CA SER A 44 14.00 1.10 -2.25
C SER A 44 15.02 0.34 -1.39
N ALA A 45 14.54 -0.55 -0.52
CA ALA A 45 15.40 -1.43 0.27
C ALA A 45 16.21 -2.39 -0.61
N GLN A 46 15.58 -2.98 -1.63
CA GLN A 46 16.26 -3.85 -2.59
C GLN A 46 17.34 -3.11 -3.39
N LEU A 47 17.09 -1.85 -3.78
CA LEU A 47 18.05 -1.01 -4.49
C LEU A 47 19.27 -0.65 -3.63
N ASN A 48 19.04 -0.31 -2.36
CA ASN A 48 20.12 -0.05 -1.40
C ASN A 48 20.97 -1.30 -1.16
N ASN A 49 20.35 -2.47 -0.99
CA ASN A 49 21.06 -3.74 -0.82
C ASN A 49 21.93 -4.09 -2.04
N LEU A 50 21.45 -3.80 -3.26
CA LEU A 50 22.24 -3.99 -4.49
C LEU A 50 23.43 -3.03 -4.56
N GLN A 51 23.24 -1.76 -4.21
CA GLN A 51 24.31 -0.75 -4.13
C GLN A 51 25.41 -1.17 -3.14
N ASP A 52 25.03 -1.64 -1.95
CA ASP A 52 25.95 -2.07 -0.91
C ASP A 52 26.74 -3.32 -1.32
N THR A 53 26.07 -4.27 -1.97
CA THR A 53 26.71 -5.49 -2.49
C THR A 53 27.72 -5.15 -3.58
N ALA A 54 27.36 -4.27 -4.53
CA ALA A 54 28.27 -3.82 -5.58
C ALA A 54 29.48 -3.05 -5.03
N THR A 55 29.25 -2.17 -4.05
CA THR A 55 30.32 -1.40 -3.38
C THR A 55 31.27 -2.30 -2.61
N SER A 56 30.74 -3.31 -1.92
CA SER A 56 31.55 -4.30 -1.19
C SER A 56 32.42 -5.11 -2.14
N ALA A 57 31.86 -5.62 -3.25
CA ALA A 57 32.61 -6.36 -4.26
C ALA A 57 33.75 -5.53 -4.87
N LEU A 58 33.50 -4.26 -5.17
CA LEU A 58 34.53 -3.33 -5.67
C LEU A 58 35.61 -3.06 -4.63
N SER A 59 35.24 -2.89 -3.37
CA SER A 59 36.19 -2.69 -2.27
C SER A 59 37.07 -3.92 -2.04
N ASP A 60 36.51 -5.12 -2.13
CA ASP A 60 37.25 -6.37 -1.92
C ASP A 60 38.22 -6.67 -3.07
N ILE A 61 37.82 -6.39 -4.30
CA ILE A 61 38.73 -6.43 -5.47
C ILE A 61 39.85 -5.41 -5.29
N SER A 62 39.51 -4.17 -4.89
CA SER A 62 40.48 -3.10 -4.68
C SER A 62 41.50 -3.45 -3.58
N LYS A 63 41.05 -4.04 -2.47
CA LYS A 63 41.93 -4.52 -1.38
C LYS A 63 42.83 -5.66 -1.83
N THR A 64 42.29 -6.62 -2.58
CA THR A 64 43.06 -7.78 -3.06
C THR A 64 44.14 -7.36 -4.04
N VAL A 65 43.82 -6.47 -4.99
CA VAL A 65 44.79 -5.91 -5.93
C VAL A 65 45.77 -4.98 -5.20
N GLY A 66 45.33 -4.19 -4.22
CA GLY A 66 46.22 -3.35 -3.42
C GLY A 66 47.24 -4.15 -2.60
N GLY A 67 46.82 -5.27 -1.99
CA GLY A 67 47.67 -6.13 -1.17
C GLY A 67 48.62 -7.03 -1.95
N LEU A 68 48.41 -7.21 -3.27
CA LEU A 68 49.32 -7.95 -4.16
C LEU A 68 50.48 -7.07 -4.66
N LEU A 69 50.37 -5.75 -4.49
CA LEU A 69 51.27 -4.73 -5.04
C LEU A 69 52.15 -4.11 -3.93
N SER A 70 51.86 -4.42 -2.67
CA SER A 70 52.66 -4.09 -1.47
C SER A 70 53.54 -5.25 -1.06
#